data_AF-A0A0F9D3X2-F1
#
_entry.id   AF-A0A0F9D3X2-F1
#
_cell.length_a   1.000
_cell.length_b   1.000
_cell.length_c   1.000
_cell.angle_alpha   90.00
_cell.angle_beta   90.00
_cell.angle_gamma   90.00
#
_symmetry.space_group_name_H-M   'P 1'
#
loop_
_entity.id
_entity.type
_entity.pdbx_description
1 polymer ?
#
loop_
_entity_poly.entity_id
_entity_poly.type
_entity_poly.pdbx_seq_one_letter_code
_entity_poly.pdbx_strand_id
1 'polypeptide(L)'
;MTPMTSDRQERARVRSRIGSLIMEFCYYNQGFYMEDLRRFVERRLDGAIAPDSPGRILRQLRQQKLLNYKIVSRRQSLYRVVPVERPAEQAELFYERVG
;
A
#
# COMPACT_ATOMS: atom_id res chain seq x y z
N MET A 1 -24.99 16.76 22.58
CA MET A 1 -25.30 16.00 21.35
C MET A 1 -24.08 16.13 20.44
N THR A 2 -23.13 15.21 20.56
CA THR A 2 -21.84 15.21 19.84
C THR A 2 -21.29 13.78 19.83
N PRO A 3 -20.42 13.37 18.87
CA PRO A 3 -19.54 14.25 18.10
C PRO A 3 -19.59 14.09 16.57
N MET A 4 -19.37 15.22 15.88
CA MET A 4 -18.72 15.24 14.58
C MET A 4 -17.32 14.63 14.74
N THR A 5 -17.20 13.31 14.61
CA THR A 5 -15.90 12.70 14.34
C THR A 5 -15.42 13.27 13.02
N SER A 6 -14.42 14.15 13.13
CA SER A 6 -13.84 14.91 12.03
C SER A 6 -13.60 14.00 10.82
N ASP A 7 -14.21 14.32 9.68
CA ASP A 7 -14.03 13.66 8.37
C ASP A 7 -12.54 13.32 8.07
N ARG A 8 -11.61 14.11 8.64
CA ARG A 8 -10.17 13.88 8.65
C ARG A 8 -9.73 12.56 9.33
N GLN A 9 -10.28 12.22 10.50
CA GLN A 9 -9.93 11.00 11.25
C GLN A 9 -10.45 9.76 10.54
N GLU A 10 -11.67 9.81 10.01
CA GLU A 10 -12.24 8.72 9.24
C GLU A 10 -11.42 8.47 7.96
N ARG A 11 -11.09 9.52 7.21
CA ARG A 11 -10.20 9.44 6.05
C ARG A 11 -8.82 8.88 6.39
N ALA A 12 -8.26 9.23 7.55
CA ALA A 12 -6.98 8.69 8.00
C ALA A 12 -7.06 7.18 8.26
N ARG A 13 -8.12 6.71 8.93
CA ARG A 13 -8.36 5.28 9.17
C ARG A 13 -8.55 4.50 7.86
N VAL A 14 -9.36 5.04 6.95
CA VAL A 14 -9.58 4.43 5.62
C VAL A 14 -8.27 4.32 4.84
N ARG A 15 -7.46 5.39 4.82
CA ARG A 15 -6.13 5.36 4.18
C ARG A 15 -5.22 4.29 4.76
N SER A 16 -5.14 4.20 6.10
CA SER A 16 -4.34 3.17 6.76
C SER A 16 -4.81 1.76 6.40
N ARG A 17 -6.13 1.54 6.36
CA ARG A 17 -6.71 0.23 6.03
C ARG A 17 -6.47 -0.16 4.58
N ILE A 18 -6.61 0.78 3.63
CA ILE A 18 -6.26 0.56 2.23
C ILE A 18 -4.76 0.23 2.10
N GLY A 19 -3.89 0.93 2.83
CA GLY A 19 -2.46 0.65 2.85
C GLY A 19 -2.15 -0.80 3.27
N SER A 20 -2.77 -1.28 4.35
CA SER A 20 -2.63 -2.67 4.79
C SER A 20 -3.13 -3.68 3.76
N LEU A 21 -4.27 -3.41 3.11
CA LEU A 21 -4.82 -4.28 2.06
C LEU A 21 -3.93 -4.34 0.83
N ILE A 22 -3.31 -3.21 0.43
CA ILE A 22 -2.35 -3.18 -0.67
C ILE A 22 -1.12 -4.03 -0.33
N MET A 23 -0.59 -3.91 0.88
CA MET A 23 0.55 -4.74 1.31
C MET A 23 0.21 -6.23 1.34
N GLU A 24 -0.96 -6.60 1.87
CA GLU A 24 -1.47 -7.98 1.86
C GLU A 24 -1.58 -8.50 0.42
N PHE A 25 -2.19 -7.72 -0.48
CA PHE A 25 -2.33 -8.11 -1.88
C PHE A 25 -0.97 -8.31 -2.56
N CYS A 26 -0.03 -7.38 -2.38
CA CYS A 26 1.32 -7.47 -2.95
C CYS A 26 2.17 -8.60 -2.34
N TYR A 27 1.89 -9.01 -1.11
CA TYR A 27 2.55 -10.17 -0.49
C TYR A 27 2.22 -11.46 -1.25
N TYR A 28 0.94 -11.67 -1.58
CA TYR A 28 0.50 -12.86 -2.32
C TYR A 28 0.66 -12.75 -3.84
N ASN A 29 0.72 -11.53 -4.39
CA ASN A 29 0.76 -11.29 -5.83
C ASN A 29 2.02 -10.50 -6.23
N GLN A 30 3.04 -11.23 -6.70
CA GLN A 30 4.28 -10.64 -7.19
C GLN A 30 4.10 -9.89 -8.53
N GLY A 31 3.09 -10.24 -9.33
CA GLY A 31 2.71 -9.54 -10.55
C GLY A 31 1.20 -9.33 -10.56
N PHE A 32 0.76 -8.10 -10.85
CA PHE A 32 -0.66 -7.75 -10.77
C PHE A 32 -1.03 -6.65 -11.74
N TYR A 33 -2.29 -6.64 -12.17
CA TYR A 33 -2.86 -5.51 -12.87
C TYR A 33 -3.40 -4.48 -11.86
N MET A 34 -3.28 -3.20 -12.18
CA MET A 34 -3.82 -2.12 -11.33
C MET A 34 -5.33 -2.27 -11.08
N GLU A 35 -6.04 -2.84 -12.04
CA GLU A 35 -7.46 -3.16 -11.92
C GLU A 35 -7.74 -4.21 -10.85
N ASP A 36 -6.93 -5.27 -10.78
CA ASP A 36 -7.10 -6.33 -9.78
C ASP A 36 -6.87 -5.81 -8.37
N LEU A 37 -5.86 -4.94 -8.21
CA LEU A 37 -5.61 -4.28 -6.92
C LEU A 37 -6.81 -3.42 -6.51
N ARG A 38 -7.37 -2.63 -7.44
CA ARG A 38 -8.55 -1.80 -7.16
C ARG A 38 -9.74 -2.65 -6.71
N ARG A 39 -10.05 -3.70 -7.48
CA ARG A 39 -11.13 -4.64 -7.15
C ARG A 39 -10.92 -5.34 -5.82
N PHE A 40 -9.69 -5.75 -5.50
CA PHE A 40 -9.37 -6.38 -4.23
C PHE A 40 -9.66 -5.44 -3.05
N VAL A 41 -9.24 -4.19 -3.15
CA VAL A 41 -9.45 -3.17 -2.12
C VAL A 41 -10.94 -2.82 -1.99
N GLU A 42 -11.64 -2.62 -3.11
CA GLU A 42 -13.08 -2.34 -3.13
C GLU A 42 -13.90 -3.47 -2.51
N ARG A 43 -13.59 -4.74 -2.81
CA ARG A 43 -14.29 -5.89 -2.22
C ARG A 43 -14.09 -6.04 -0.72
N ARG A 44 -12.99 -5.51 -0.16
CA ARG A 44 -12.63 -5.64 1.26
C ARG A 44 -13.08 -4.45 2.11
N LEU A 45 -13.66 -3.43 1.48
CA LEU A 45 -14.11 -2.22 2.13
C LEU A 45 -15.55 -1.97 1.70
N ASP A 46 -16.50 -2.14 2.63
CA ASP A 46 -17.94 -1.92 2.43
C ASP A 46 -18.33 -0.44 2.22
N GLY A 47 -17.45 0.38 1.65
CA GLY A 47 -17.64 1.82 1.49
C GLY A 47 -17.21 2.33 0.12
N ALA A 48 -17.79 3.46 -0.29
CA ALA A 48 -17.45 4.14 -1.54
C ALA A 48 -16.02 4.73 -1.47
N ILE A 49 -15.03 3.93 -1.83
CA ILE A 49 -13.66 4.42 -2.02
C ILE A 49 -13.62 5.16 -3.35
N ALA A 50 -13.01 6.35 -3.36
CA ALA A 50 -12.76 7.02 -4.63
C ALA A 50 -11.80 6.17 -5.50
N PRO A 51 -12.07 6.00 -6.80
CA PRO A 51 -11.39 5.05 -7.69
C PRO A 51 -9.87 5.30 -7.86
N ASP A 52 -9.38 6.49 -7.52
CA ASP A 52 -7.96 6.88 -7.57
C ASP A 52 -7.22 6.66 -6.23
N SER A 53 -7.94 6.32 -5.15
CA SER A 53 -7.34 6.17 -3.82
C SER A 53 -6.32 5.03 -3.73
N PRO A 54 -6.56 3.82 -4.29
CA PRO A 54 -5.59 2.73 -4.24
C PRO A 54 -4.27 3.08 -4.95
N GLY A 55 -4.34 3.78 -6.09
CA GLY A 55 -3.15 4.20 -6.83
C GLY A 55 -2.31 5.24 -6.11
N ARG A 56 -2.96 6.21 -5.47
CA ARG A 56 -2.29 7.21 -4.63
C ARG A 56 -1.61 6.57 -3.43
N ILE A 57 -2.30 5.66 -2.74
CA ILE A 57 -1.76 5.00 -1.55
C ILE A 57 -0.62 4.05 -1.93
N LEU A 58 -0.73 3.34 -3.07
CA LEU A 58 0.36 2.51 -3.61
C LEU A 58 1.63 3.35 -3.85
N ARG A 59 1.49 4.53 -4.47
CA ARG A 59 2.62 5.46 -4.67
C ARG A 59 3.17 5.99 -3.34
N GLN A 60 2.30 6.29 -2.38
CA GLN A 60 2.72 6.74 -1.05
C GLN A 60 3.52 5.66 -0.32
N LEU A 61 3.07 4.40 -0.33
CA LEU A 61 3.81 3.26 0.25
C LEU A 61 5.19 3.11 -0.39
N ARG A 62 5.30 3.35 -1.70
CA ARG A 62 6.59 3.37 -2.40
C ARG A 62 7.49 4.52 -1.97
N GLN A 63 6.95 5.72 -1.83
CA GLN A 63 7.70 6.89 -1.33
C GLN A 63 8.18 6.69 0.10
N GLN A 64 7.38 6.01 0.93
CA GLN A 64 7.73 5.64 2.31
C GLN A 64 8.69 4.44 2.40
N LYS A 65 9.14 3.88 1.25
CA LYS A 65 9.98 2.68 1.18
C LYS A 65 9.37 1.48 1.93
N LEU A 66 8.05 1.40 2.02
CA LEU A 66 7.35 0.23 2.60
C LEU A 66 7.05 -0.85 1.54
N LEU A 67 6.98 -0.44 0.28
CA LEU A 67 6.75 -1.32 -0.87
C LEU A 67 7.60 -0.82 -2.04
N ASN A 68 8.04 -1.70 -2.92
CA ASN A 68 8.63 -1.28 -4.19
C ASN A 68 8.02 -2.06 -5.35
N TYR A 69 7.89 -1.41 -6.50
CA TYR A 69 7.30 -2.03 -7.68
C TYR A 69 7.88 -1.44 -8.97
N LYS A 70 7.84 -2.24 -10.04
CA LYS A 70 8.16 -1.84 -11.41
C LYS A 70 6.91 -1.93 -12.28
N ILE A 71 6.78 -1.01 -13.22
CA ILE A 71 5.74 -1.08 -14.25
C ILE A 71 6.30 -1.92 -15.39
N VAL A 72 5.72 -3.11 -15.59
CA VAL A 72 6.12 -4.03 -16.66
C VAL A 72 5.51 -3.58 -17.99
N SER A 73 4.25 -3.15 -17.97
CA SER A 73 3.54 -2.65 -19.16
C SER A 73 2.59 -1.51 -18.77
N ARG A 74 2.87 -0.31 -19.28
CA ARG A 74 2.01 0.87 -19.04
C ARG A 74 0.65 0.72 -19.71
N ARG A 75 0.62 0.19 -20.94
CA ARG A 75 -0.61 -0.02 -21.72
C ARG A 75 -1.58 -0.98 -21.02
N GLN A 76 -1.05 -2.03 -20.40
CA GLN A 76 -1.85 -3.02 -19.68
C GLN A 76 -2.01 -2.66 -18.20
N SER A 77 -1.36 -1.60 -17.72
CA SER A 77 -1.27 -1.31 -16.28
C SER A 77 -0.80 -2.54 -15.49
N LEU A 78 0.24 -3.21 -15.99
CA LEU A 78 0.85 -4.39 -15.38
C LEU A 78 2.02 -3.97 -14.50
N TYR A 79 1.98 -4.39 -13.25
CA TYR A 79 2.95 -4.07 -12.21
C TYR A 79 3.59 -5.36 -11.70
N ARG A 80 4.84 -5.23 -11.23
CA ARG A 80 5.56 -6.31 -10.55
C ARG A 80 6.13 -5.77 -9.25
N VAL A 81 5.81 -6.42 -8.14
CA VAL A 81 6.42 -6.16 -6.83
C VAL A 81 7.90 -6.51 -6.93
N VAL A 82 8.75 -5.67 -6.35
CA VAL A 82 10.18 -5.93 -6.23
C VAL A 82 10.61 -5.73 -4.78
N PRO A 83 11.72 -6.36 -4.36
CA PRO A 83 12.23 -6.16 -3.01
C PRO A 83 12.40 -4.67 -2.69
N VAL A 84 11.99 -4.30 -1.48
CA VAL A 84 12.37 -3.01 -0.91
C VAL A 84 13.84 -3.13 -0.51
N GLU A 85 14.70 -2.34 -1.12
CA GLU A 85 16.05 -2.14 -0.61
C GLU A 85 15.93 -1.42 0.73
N ARG A 86 15.96 -2.19 1.83
CA ARG A 86 16.13 -1.61 3.16
C ARG A 86 17.52 -0.97 3.18
N PRO A 87 17.65 0.33 3.47
CA PRO A 87 18.95 0.94 3.69
C PRO A 87 19.69 0.14 4.77
N ALA A 88 20.96 -0.17 4.52
CA ALA A 88 21.80 -0.97 5.42
C ALA A 88 21.86 -0.42 6.86
N GLU A 89 21.55 0.86 7.07
CA GLU A 89 21.45 1.51 8.39
C GLU A 89 20.42 0.83 9.32
N GLN A 90 19.39 0.16 8.80
CA GLN A 90 18.47 -0.62 9.64
C GLN A 90 18.95 -2.04 9.94
N ALA A 91 19.94 -2.56 9.21
CA ALA A 91 20.51 -3.88 9.50
C ALA A 91 21.46 -3.82 10.70
N GLU A 92 22.20 -2.72 10.86
CA GLU A 92 23.16 -2.55 11.98
C GLU A 92 22.47 -2.51 13.35
N LEU A 93 21.27 -1.92 13.45
CA LEU A 93 20.46 -1.90 14.67
C LEU A 93 20.00 -3.29 15.14
N PHE A 94 19.97 -4.30 14.27
CA PHE A 94 19.65 -5.69 14.65
C PHE A 94 20.91 -6.54 14.90
N TYR A 95 22.09 -6.11 14.43
CA TYR A 95 23.35 -6.82 14.68
C TYR A 95 24.01 -6.43 16.00
N GLU A 96 23.82 -5.21 16.52
CA GLU A 96 24.41 -4.76 17.80
C GLU A 96 23.80 -5.41 19.07
N ARG A 97 22.79 -6.27 18.95
CA ARG A 97 22.24 -7.05 20.09
C ARG A 97 22.72 -8.49 20.17
N VAL A 98 23.63 -8.89 19.29
CA VAL A 98 24.23 -10.23 19.27
C VAL A 98 25.74 -10.07 19.21
N GLY A 99 26.30 -9.41 20.22
CA GLY A 99 27.73 -9.29 20.48
C GLY A 99 27.99 -9.43 21.97
#